data_AF-A0A4D7C7W8-F1
#
_entry.id   AF-A0A4D7C7W8-F1
#
_cell.length_a   1.000
_cell.length_b   1.000
_cell.length_c   1.000
_cell.angle_alpha   90.00
_cell.angle_beta   90.00
_cell.angle_gamma   90.00
#
_symmetry.space_group_name_H-M   'P 1'
#
loop_
_entity.id
_entity.type
_entity.pdbx_description
1 polymer ?
#
loop_
_entity_poly.entity_id
_entity_poly.type
_entity_poly.pdbx_seq_one_letter_code
_entity_poly.pdbx_strand_id
1 'polypeptide(L)'
;MEFNIPEDMLGDARVGELVSAEPMARHRALGLQNVRVLERLGDPFGPRALSLIAISQHGLPARFDDAALAEAARAATRPLGHAPT
;
A
#
# COMPACT_ATOMS: atom_id res chain seq x y z
N MET A 1 -4.06 -16.48 4.47
CA MET A 1 -5.41 -16.26 3.89
C MET A 1 -5.27 -16.40 2.39
N GLU A 2 -6.25 -16.99 1.73
CA GLU A 2 -6.27 -17.18 0.28
C GLU A 2 -7.41 -16.37 -0.32
N PHE A 3 -7.21 -15.80 -1.51
CA PHE A 3 -8.15 -14.94 -2.20
C PHE A 3 -8.22 -15.34 -3.67
N ASN A 4 -9.36 -15.08 -4.30
CA ASN A 4 -9.53 -15.25 -5.74
C ASN A 4 -9.41 -13.89 -6.43
N ILE A 5 -8.66 -13.82 -7.53
CA ILE A 5 -8.56 -12.63 -8.37
C ILE A 5 -9.26 -12.96 -9.70
N PRO A 6 -10.46 -12.42 -9.96
CA PRO A 6 -11.09 -12.51 -11.27
C PRO A 6 -10.17 -11.96 -12.37
N GLU A 7 -10.22 -12.54 -13.57
CA GLU A 7 -9.32 -12.18 -14.68
C GLU A 7 -9.43 -10.70 -15.08
N ASP A 8 -10.65 -10.16 -15.06
CA ASP A 8 -10.96 -8.75 -15.31
C ASP A 8 -10.49 -7.80 -14.20
N MET A 9 -10.11 -8.35 -13.04
CA MET A 9 -9.65 -7.62 -11.86
C MET A 9 -8.15 -7.81 -11.59
N LEU A 10 -7.46 -8.54 -12.48
CA LEU A 10 -6.01 -8.76 -12.42
C LEU A 10 -5.21 -7.51 -12.84
N GLY A 11 -5.75 -6.72 -13.77
CA GLY A 11 -5.04 -5.60 -14.38
C GLY A 11 -3.83 -6.07 -15.17
N ASP A 12 -2.68 -5.44 -14.96
CA ASP A 12 -1.40 -5.76 -15.60
C ASP A 12 -0.43 -6.53 -14.67
N ALA A 13 -0.93 -7.03 -13.54
CA ALA A 13 -0.15 -7.78 -12.57
C ALA A 13 0.42 -9.06 -13.16
N ARG A 14 1.66 -9.39 -12.77
CA ARG A 14 2.37 -10.57 -13.27
C ARG A 14 2.51 -11.62 -12.18
N VAL A 15 2.58 -12.87 -12.61
CA VAL A 15 2.85 -14.01 -11.72
C VAL A 15 4.15 -13.77 -10.96
N GLY A 16 4.11 -13.94 -9.64
CA GLY A 16 5.25 -13.76 -8.75
C GLY A 16 5.45 -12.33 -8.25
N GLU A 17 4.63 -11.36 -8.66
CA GLU A 17 4.67 -10.01 -8.10
C GLU A 17 3.88 -9.89 -6.80
N LEU A 18 4.40 -9.11 -5.86
CA LEU A 18 3.65 -8.57 -4.75
C LEU A 18 2.69 -7.49 -5.26
N VAL A 19 1.44 -7.57 -4.81
CA VAL A 19 0.39 -6.61 -5.18
C VAL A 19 -0.38 -6.14 -3.95
N SER A 20 -0.92 -4.93 -4.03
CA SER A 20 -1.98 -4.46 -3.14
C SER A 20 -3.34 -4.77 -3.77
N ALA A 21 -4.28 -5.29 -2.98
CA ALA A 21 -5.61 -5.64 -3.46
C ALA A 21 -6.67 -5.29 -2.41
N GLU A 22 -7.88 -4.95 -2.88
CA GLU A 22 -9.03 -4.71 -2.02
C GLU A 22 -10.10 -5.78 -2.16
N PRO A 23 -10.81 -6.14 -1.07
CA PRO A 23 -11.99 -6.97 -1.13
C PRO A 23 -13.07 -6.36 -2.02
N MET A 24 -13.58 -7.14 -2.96
CA MET A 24 -14.79 -6.77 -3.69
C MET A 24 -16.02 -6.93 -2.78
N ALA A 25 -17.13 -6.28 -3.15
CA ALA A 25 -18.40 -6.45 -2.45
C ALA A 25 -18.71 -7.94 -2.28
N ARG A 26 -19.05 -8.35 -1.06
CA ARG A 26 -19.35 -9.74 -0.74
C ARG A 26 -20.59 -10.18 -1.51
N HIS A 27 -20.40 -10.75 -2.68
CA HIS A 27 -21.44 -11.58 -3.27
C HIS A 27 -21.69 -12.74 -2.30
N ARG A 28 -22.95 -13.18 -2.13
CA ARG A 28 -23.31 -14.36 -1.32
C ARG A 28 -22.83 -15.66 -1.97
N ALA A 29 -21.60 -15.68 -2.47
CA ALA A 29 -20.99 -16.83 -3.11
C ALA A 29 -20.31 -17.68 -2.04
N LEU A 30 -20.57 -18.98 -2.10
CA LEU A 30 -19.77 -19.99 -1.40
C LEU A 30 -18.41 -20.06 -2.11
N GLY A 31 -17.31 -19.72 -1.43
CA GLY A 31 -15.97 -19.76 -2.01
C GLY A 31 -14.97 -18.78 -1.40
N LEU A 32 -13.79 -18.71 -2.02
CA LEU A 32 -12.77 -17.71 -1.68
C LEU A 32 -13.30 -16.28 -1.92
N GLN A 33 -12.87 -15.34 -1.09
CA GLN A 33 -13.25 -13.94 -1.25
C GLN A 33 -12.58 -13.37 -2.51
N ASN A 34 -13.38 -12.78 -3.39
CA ASN A 34 -12.87 -12.07 -4.56
C ASN A 34 -12.21 -10.75 -4.13
N VAL A 35 -11.05 -10.47 -4.70
CA VAL A 35 -10.30 -9.21 -4.52
C VAL A 35 -9.93 -8.63 -5.89
N ARG A 36 -9.71 -7.32 -5.92
CA ARG A 36 -9.26 -6.58 -7.10
C ARG A 36 -7.89 -6.00 -6.87
N VAL A 37 -6.99 -6.15 -7.84
CA VAL A 37 -5.66 -5.55 -7.78
C VAL A 37 -5.77 -4.03 -7.88
N LEU A 38 -5.10 -3.33 -6.98
CA LEU A 38 -5.00 -1.87 -6.95
C LEU A 38 -3.65 -1.37 -7.45
N GLU A 39 -2.57 -2.04 -7.06
CA GLU A 39 -1.20 -1.59 -7.32
C GLU A 39 -0.23 -2.77 -7.37
N ARG A 40 0.75 -2.70 -8.27
CA ARG A 40 1.89 -3.63 -8.35
C ARG A 40 3.04 -3.10 -7.50
N LEU A 41 3.41 -3.86 -6.48
CA LEU A 41 4.49 -3.52 -5.53
C LEU A 41 5.84 -4.13 -5.92
N GLY A 42 5.85 -5.06 -6.89
CA GLY A 42 7.06 -5.61 -7.49
C GLY A 42 7.51 -6.91 -6.82
N ASP A 43 8.79 -7.02 -6.48
CA ASP A 43 9.37 -8.24 -5.92
C ASP A 43 8.88 -8.52 -4.47
N PRO A 44 8.21 -9.67 -4.21
CA PRO A 44 7.76 -10.05 -2.86
C PRO A 44 8.90 -10.31 -1.88
N PHE A 45 10.14 -10.48 -2.35
CA PHE A 45 11.34 -10.64 -1.52
C PHE A 45 12.22 -9.38 -1.52
N GLY A 46 11.76 -8.31 -2.15
CA GLY A 46 12.45 -7.03 -2.19
C GLY A 46 12.52 -6.36 -0.81
N PRO A 47 13.44 -5.40 -0.61
CA PRO A 47 13.76 -4.83 0.70
C PRO A 47 12.59 -4.12 1.41
N ARG A 48 11.53 -3.74 0.67
CA ARG A 48 10.34 -3.07 1.22
C ARG A 48 9.14 -4.01 1.42
N ALA A 49 9.19 -5.25 0.93
CA ALA A 49 8.03 -6.14 0.88
C ALA A 49 7.49 -6.47 2.28
N LEU A 50 8.37 -6.88 3.20
CA LEU A 50 7.98 -7.22 4.56
C LEU A 50 7.31 -6.03 5.28
N SER A 51 7.87 -4.83 5.12
CA SER A 51 7.32 -3.60 5.70
C SER A 51 5.93 -3.29 5.14
N LEU A 52 5.74 -3.39 3.82
CA LEU A 52 4.45 -3.14 3.17
C LEU A 52 3.37 -4.14 3.62
N ILE A 53 3.74 -5.41 3.79
CA ILE A 53 2.85 -6.45 4.33
C ILE A 53 2.44 -6.09 5.76
N ALA A 54 3.41 -5.76 6.63
CA ALA A 54 3.14 -5.42 8.03
C ALA A 54 2.24 -4.19 8.16
N ILE A 55 2.52 -3.13 7.38
CA ILE A 55 1.70 -1.92 7.34
C ILE A 55 0.25 -2.26 6.99
N SER A 56 0.04 -3.06 5.95
CA SER A 56 -1.30 -3.44 5.47
C SER A 56 -2.03 -4.33 6.48
N GLN A 57 -1.38 -5.39 6.97
CA GLN A 57 -2.00 -6.37 7.87
C GLN A 57 -2.36 -5.80 9.24
N HIS A 58 -1.56 -4.86 9.75
CA HIS A 58 -1.79 -4.24 11.06
C HIS A 58 -2.53 -2.90 10.95
N GLY A 59 -2.89 -2.46 9.75
CA GLY A 59 -3.57 -1.18 9.54
C GLY A 59 -2.74 0.01 10.02
N LEU A 60 -1.40 -0.08 9.92
CA LEU A 60 -0.52 0.99 10.37
C LEU A 60 -0.67 2.20 9.43
N PRO A 61 -0.84 3.42 9.97
CA PRO A 61 -0.84 4.63 9.16
C PRO A 61 0.51 4.78 8.43
N ALA A 62 0.47 4.83 7.10
CA ALA A 62 1.66 4.99 6.25
C ALA A 62 1.59 6.22 5.33
N ARG A 63 0.55 7.04 5.47
CA ARG A 63 0.38 8.30 4.76
C ARG A 63 0.13 9.42 5.76
N PHE A 64 0.81 10.54 5.57
CA PHE A 64 0.50 11.77 6.28
C PHE A 64 -0.80 12.37 5.72
N ASP A 65 -1.55 13.04 6.57
CA ASP A 65 -2.69 13.83 6.12
C ASP A 65 -2.24 15.11 5.40
N ASP A 66 -3.15 15.72 4.65
CA ASP A 66 -2.86 16.90 3.83
C ASP A 66 -2.43 18.11 4.69
N ALA A 67 -2.90 18.19 5.94
CA ALA A 67 -2.55 19.27 6.84
C ALA A 67 -1.07 19.18 7.29
N ALA A 68 -0.62 17.98 7.66
CA ALA A 68 0.76 17.68 7.99
C ALA A 68 1.69 17.90 6.80
N LEU A 69 1.27 17.51 5.59
CA LEU A 69 2.04 17.77 4.37
C LEU A 69 2.14 19.26 4.06
N ALA A 70 1.05 20.02 4.21
CA ALA A 70 1.05 21.47 4.02
C ALA A 70 1.94 22.19 5.05
N GLU A 71 1.94 21.73 6.30
CA GLU A 71 2.86 22.24 7.33
C GLU A 71 4.31 21.93 6.98
N ALA A 72 4.62 20.69 6.60
CA ALA A 72 5.96 20.29 6.22
C ALA A 72 6.49 21.15 5.06
N ALA A 73 5.66 21.44 4.06
CA ALA A 73 6.03 22.31 2.94
C ALA A 73 6.39 23.74 3.40
N ARG A 74 5.62 24.32 4.34
CA ARG A 74 5.93 25.64 4.93
C ARG A 74 7.18 25.63 5.80
N ALA A 75 7.43 24.53 6.50
CA ALA A 75 8.60 24.37 7.35
C ALA A 75 9.89 24.19 6.53
N ALA A 76 9.82 23.44 5.43
CA ALA A 76 10.96 23.16 4.55
C ALA A 76 11.60 24.41 3.92
N THR A 77 10.87 25.52 3.83
CA THR A 77 11.40 26.80 3.32
C THR A 77 12.13 27.62 4.38
N ARG A 78 12.12 27.21 5.64
CA ARG A 78 12.81 27.94 6.72
C ARG A 78 14.29 27.56 6.74
N PRO A 79 15.20 28.52 7.02
CA PRO A 79 16.61 28.18 7.23
C PRO A 79 16.75 27.24 8.43
N LEU A 80 17.56 26.18 8.27
CA LEU A 80 17.93 25.31 9.38
C LEU A 80 18.74 26.13 10.39
N GLY A 81 18.46 25.95 11.69
CA GLY A 81 19.29 26.53 12.74
C GLY A 81 20.74 26.03 12.59
N HIS A 82 21.71 26.92 12.82
CA HIS A 82 23.12 26.54 12.77
C HIS A 82 23.41 25.57 13.92
N ALA A 83 24.13 24.48 13.63
CA ALA A 83 24.66 23.63 14.69
C ALA A 83 25.63 24.45 15.56
N PRO A 84 25.57 24.35 16.90
CA PRO A 84 26.58 24.98 17.74
C PRO A 84 27.93 24.32 17.46
N THR A 85 28.91 25.11 17.03
CA THR A 85 30.34 24.77 16.98
C THR A 85 30.90 24.43 18.36
#